data_AF-A0A9D2T7T8-F1
#
_entry.id   AF-A0A9D2T7T8-F1
#
_cell.length_a   1.000
_cell.length_b   1.000
_cell.length_c   1.000
_cell.angle_alpha   90.00
_cell.angle_beta   90.00
_cell.angle_gamma   90.00
#
_symmetry.space_group_name_H-M   'P 1'
#
loop_
_entity.id
_entity.type
_entity.pdbx_description
1 polymer ?
#
loop_
_entity_poly.entity_id
_entity_poly.type
_entity_poly.pdbx_seq_one_letter_code
_entity_poly.pdbx_strand_id
1 'polypeptide(L)' 'MKYMQAWEERVLDRQEARAEGRIEGQRHLLSELIQKKLEKGLTIDQIADALEIDTSRVKELIREMETSS' A
#
# COMPACT_ATOMS: atom_id res chain seq x y z
N MET A 1 -28.92 -10.80 -25.93
CA MET A 1 -28.76 -10.22 -24.59
C MET A 1 -27.32 -9.72 -24.38
N LYS A 2 -26.91 -8.63 -25.05
CA LYS A 2 -25.55 -8.06 -24.93
C LYS A 2 -25.44 -6.92 -23.90
N TYR A 3 -26.58 -6.41 -23.43
CA TYR A 3 -26.66 -5.25 -22.54
C TYR A 3 -26.29 -5.57 -21.09
N MET A 4 -26.47 -6.81 -20.63
CA MET A 4 -26.17 -7.22 -19.26
C MET A 4 -24.67 -7.44 -19.05
N GLN A 5 -23.99 -8.09 -20.02
CA GLN A 5 -22.54 -8.32 -19.99
C GLN A 5 -21.73 -7.02 -19.96
N ALA A 6 -22.08 -6.04 -20.79
CA ALA A 6 -21.35 -4.77 -20.85
C ALA A 6 -21.55 -3.89 -19.59
N TRP A 7 -22.64 -4.11 -18.84
CA TRP A 7 -22.90 -3.41 -17.59
C TRP A 7 -22.16 -4.08 -16.44
N GLU A 8 -22.11 -5.42 -16.43
CA GLU A 8 -21.32 -6.22 -15.48
C GLU A 8 -19.81 -5.93 -15.61
N GLU A 9 -19.26 -5.91 -16.83
CA GLU A 9 -17.84 -5.57 -17.07
C GLU A 9 -17.51 -4.16 -16.57
N ARG A 10 -18.34 -3.15 -16.90
CA ARG A 10 -18.11 -1.77 -16.43
C ARG A 10 -18.19 -1.60 -14.92
N VAL A 11 -18.98 -2.43 -14.23
CA VAL A 11 -19.07 -2.39 -12.77
C VAL A 11 -17.86 -3.10 -12.14
N LEU A 12 -17.38 -4.20 -12.71
CA LEU A 12 -16.13 -4.85 -12.28
C LEU A 12 -14.94 -3.90 -12.43
N ASP A 13 -14.72 -3.32 -13.61
CA ASP A 13 -13.60 -2.40 -13.88
C ASP A 13 -13.59 -1.23 -12.88
N ARG A 14 -14.76 -0.70 -12.55
CA ARG A 14 -14.90 0.45 -11.63
C ARG A 14 -14.76 0.04 -10.16
N GLN A 15 -14.90 -1.24 -9.83
CA GLN A 15 -14.61 -1.76 -8.49
C GLN A 15 -13.13 -2.09 -8.35
N GLU A 16 -12.52 -2.68 -9.38
CA GLU A 16 -11.08 -2.97 -9.44
C GLU A 16 -10.26 -1.68 -9.38
N ALA A 17 -10.54 -0.68 -10.23
CA ALA A 17 -9.83 0.60 -10.21
C ALA A 17 -9.93 1.33 -8.85
N ARG A 18 -11.04 1.16 -8.12
CA ARG A 18 -11.21 1.73 -6.77
C ARG A 18 -10.51 0.91 -5.69
N ALA A 19 -10.44 -0.41 -5.86
CA ALA A 19 -9.68 -1.28 -4.96
C ALA A 19 -8.18 -1.02 -5.11
N GLU A 20 -7.69 -0.95 -6.34
CA GLU A 20 -6.30 -0.61 -6.67
C GLU A 20 -5.91 0.77 -6.11
N GLY A 21 -6.72 1.80 -6.35
CA GLY A 21 -6.46 3.14 -5.81
C GLY A 21 -6.43 3.21 -4.27
N ARG A 22 -7.22 2.38 -3.58
CA ARG A 22 -7.16 2.27 -2.11
C ARG A 22 -5.92 1.52 -1.63
N ILE A 23 -5.54 0.45 -2.31
CA ILE A 23 -4.34 -0.34 -1.98
C ILE A 23 -3.09 0.51 -2.19
N GLU A 24 -3.02 1.25 -3.28
CA GLU A 24 -1.90 2.15 -3.56
C GLU A 24 -1.83 3.31 -2.56
N GLY A 25 -2.97 3.92 -2.22
CA GLY A 25 -3.04 4.95 -1.18
C GLY A 25 -2.61 4.43 0.20
N GLN A 26 -3.01 3.20 0.57
CA GLN A 26 -2.59 2.57 1.81
C GLN A 26 -1.09 2.27 1.81
N ARG A 27 -0.54 1.81 0.68
CA ARG A 27 0.91 1.55 0.54
C ARG A 27 1.71 2.85 0.66
N HIS A 28 1.28 3.92 -0.01
CA HIS A 28 1.92 5.23 0.08
C HIS A 28 1.91 5.77 1.52
N LEU A 29 0.77 5.67 2.20
CA LEU A 29 0.64 6.08 3.60
C LEU A 29 1.59 5.29 4.52
N LEU A 30 1.68 3.97 4.34
CA LEU A 30 2.60 3.13 5.10
C LEU A 30 4.06 3.53 4.87
N SER A 31 4.46 3.77 3.62
CA SER A 31 5.81 4.24 3.30
C SER A 31 6.13 5.59 3.95
N GLU A 32 5.22 6.57 3.91
CA GLU A 32 5.40 7.85 4.60
C GLU A 32 5.51 7.71 6.13
N LEU A 33 4.71 6.82 6.73
CA LEU A 33 4.76 6.56 8.17
C LEU A 33 6.06 5.89 8.58
N ILE A 34 6.57 4.94 7.78
CA ILE A 34 7.86 4.29 8.00
C ILE A 34 8.98 5.34 7.91
N GLN A 35 8.98 6.19 6.88
CA GLN A 35 9.98 7.25 6.72
C GLN A 35 10.02 8.20 7.91
N LYS A 36 8.86 8.71 8.34
CA LYS A 36 8.76 9.60 9.51
C LYS A 36 9.25 8.95 10.80
N LYS A 37 9.10 7.63 10.95
CA LYS A 37 9.60 6.90 12.13
C LYS A 37 11.12 6.66 12.02
N LEU A 38 11.64 6.40 10.83
CA LEU A 38 13.09 6.32 10.60
C LEU A 38 13.78 7.67 10.88
N GLU A 39 13.19 8.79 10.46
CA GLU A 39 13.68 10.15 10.76
C GLU A 39 13.71 10.45 12.26
N LYS A 40 12.80 9.85 13.03
CA LYS A 40 12.78 9.91 14.50
C LYS A 40 13.79 8.98 15.17
N GLY A 41 14.54 8.20 14.39
CA GLY A 41 15.55 7.26 14.88
C GLY A 41 14.99 5.95 15.42
N LEU A 42 13.74 5.57 15.06
CA LEU A 42 13.19 4.27 15.45
C LEU A 42 13.83 3.13 14.65
N THR A 43 14.01 1.98 15.28
CA THR A 43 14.48 0.76 14.61
C THR A 43 13.36 0.08 13.82
N ILE A 44 13.72 -0.82 12.91
CA ILE A 44 12.76 -1.60 12.10
C ILE A 44 11.78 -2.37 12.99
N ASP A 45 12.25 -2.96 14.09
CA ASP A 45 11.40 -3.72 15.01
C ASP A 45 10.39 -2.81 15.73
N GLN A 46 10.82 -1.63 16.17
CA GLN A 46 9.91 -0.65 16.78
C GLN A 46 8.89 -0.09 15.79
N ILE A 47 9.28 0.04 14.52
CA ILE A 47 8.38 0.47 13.44
C ILE A 47 7.35 -0.61 13.14
N ALA A 48 7.78 -1.87 13.06
CA ALA A 48 6.93 -3.04 12.88
C ALA A 48 5.87 -3.13 13.99
N ASP A 49 6.30 -3.05 15.25
CA ASP A 49 5.40 -3.05 16.41
C ASP A 49 4.44 -1.85 16.37
N ALA A 50 4.94 -0.64 16.07
CA ALA A 50 4.13 0.58 16.09
C ALA A 50 3.19 0.73 14.88
N LEU A 51 3.34 -0.10 13.84
CA LEU A 51 2.47 -0.17 12.68
C LEU A 51 1.68 -1.49 12.63
N GLU A 52 1.87 -2.36 13.62
CA GLU A 52 1.26 -3.70 13.70
C GLU A 52 1.46 -4.52 12.41
N ILE A 53 2.66 -4.46 11.84
CA ILE A 53 3.04 -5.20 10.62
C ILE A 53 4.35 -5.94 10.82
N ASP A 54 4.60 -6.96 10.00
CA ASP A 54 5.84 -7.72 10.06
C ASP A 54 7.08 -6.88 9.74
N THR A 55 8.17 -7.16 10.46
CA THR A 55 9.49 -6.54 10.20
C THR A 55 9.97 -6.78 8.77
N SER A 56 9.63 -7.93 8.19
CA SER A 56 9.89 -8.24 6.77
C SER A 56 9.17 -7.28 5.83
N ARG A 57 7.91 -6.94 6.14
CA ARG A 57 7.12 -6.00 5.33
C ARG A 57 7.64 -4.58 5.45
N VAL A 58 8.09 -4.17 6.63
CA VAL A 58 8.78 -2.88 6.84
C VAL A 58 10.05 -2.80 5.98
N LYS A 59 10.88 -3.84 6.00
CA LYS A 59 12.12 -3.91 5.19
C LYS A 59 11.85 -3.83 3.70
N GLU A 60 10.81 -4.53 3.23
CA GLU A 60 10.41 -4.51 1.82
C GLU A 60 9.98 -3.10 1.40
N LEU A 61 9.12 -2.43 2.19
CA LEU A 61 8.67 -1.07 1.88
C LEU A 61 9.83 -0.06 1.88
N ILE A 62 10.78 -0.16 2.82
CA ILE A 62 12.00 0.68 2.82
C ILE A 62 12.79 0.47 1.51
N ARG A 63 12.99 -0.78 1.11
CA ARG A 63 13.72 -1.10 -0.12
C ARG A 63 12.99 -0.60 -1.37
N GLU A 64 11.66 -0.72 -1.42
CA GLU A 64 10.83 -0.17 -2.50
C GLU A 64 11.00 1.36 -2.61
N MET A 65 11.05 2.07 -1.47
CA MET A 65 11.27 3.52 -1.43
C MET A 65 12.66 3.91 -1.96
N GLU A 66 13.70 3.16 -1.59
CA GLU A 66 15.08 3.40 -2.05
C GLU A 66 15.27 3.06 -3.54
N THR A 67 14.56 2.05 -4.05
CA THR A 67 14.68 1.59 -5.45
C THR A 67 13.88 2.48 -6.41
N SER A 68 12.88 3.21 -5.91
CA SER A 68 12.05 4.13 -6.72
C SER A 68 12.61 5.55 -6.81
N SER A 69 13.78 5.81 -6.22
CA SER A 69 14.49 7.10 -6.25
C SER A 69 15.67 7.08 -7.21
#